data_AF-A0A558QRW2-F1
#
_entry.id   AF-A0A558QRW2-F1
#
_cell.length_a   1.000
_cell.length_b   1.000
_cell.length_c   1.000
_cell.angle_alpha   90.00
_cell.angle_beta   90.00
_cell.angle_gamma   90.00
#
_symmetry.space_group_name_H-M   'P 1'
#
loop_
_entity.id
_entity.type
_entity.pdbx_description
1 polymer ?
#
loop_
_entity_poly.entity_id
_entity_poly.type
_entity_poly.pdbx_seq_one_letter_code
_entity_poly.pdbx_strand_id
1 'polypeptide(L)'
;MDDAAIAALERAMADAAASGDYERAAILRDQIHAARNGGTPVETGSGLAGLTRQQPGAMGLGTSQQRAEPPPGWVRPKKPDPMTRGTSRRKRA
;
A
#
# COMPACT_ATOMS: atom_id res chain seq x y z
N MET A 1 -9.91 -14.94 14.60
CA MET A 1 -10.05 -16.23 13.89
C MET A 1 -8.75 -16.96 14.10
N ASP A 2 -8.80 -18.22 14.51
CA ASP A 2 -7.61 -18.95 14.95
C ASP A 2 -6.78 -19.43 13.74
N ASP A 3 -5.47 -19.57 13.89
CA ASP A 3 -4.56 -19.97 12.80
C ASP A 3 -4.96 -21.32 12.16
N ALA A 4 -5.55 -22.23 12.94
CA ALA A 4 -6.07 -23.50 12.45
C ALA A 4 -7.19 -23.33 11.42
N ALA A 5 -8.03 -22.29 11.57
CA ALA A 5 -9.12 -22.02 10.65
C ALA A 5 -8.60 -21.40 9.33
N ILE A 6 -7.51 -20.63 9.38
CA ILE A 6 -6.84 -20.10 8.19
C ILE A 6 -6.19 -21.24 7.39
N ALA A 7 -5.53 -22.18 8.06
CA ALA A 7 -4.93 -23.35 7.41
C ALA A 7 -5.98 -24.23 6.68
N ALA A 8 -7.19 -24.33 7.23
CA ALA A 8 -8.29 -25.03 6.58
C ALA A 8 -8.75 -24.32 5.28
N LEU A 9 -8.83 -22.99 5.29
CA LEU A 9 -9.15 -22.20 4.10
C LEU A 9 -8.05 -22.31 3.04
N GLU A 10 -6.77 -22.33 3.44
CA GLU A 10 -5.65 -22.52 2.52
C GLU A 10 -5.70 -23.87 1.81
N ARG A 11 -6.04 -24.94 2.55
CA ARG A 11 -6.21 -26.28 1.97
C ARG A 11 -7.37 -26.30 0.97
N ALA A 12 -8.53 -25.74 1.34
CA ALA A 12 -9.68 -25.66 0.44
C ALA A 12 -9.38 -24.82 -0.82
N MET A 13 -8.57 -23.77 -0.70
CA MET A 13 -8.15 -22.94 -1.84
C MET A 13 -7.25 -23.74 -2.78
N ALA A 14 -6.31 -24.51 -2.24
CA ALA A 14 -5.42 -25.37 -3.03
C ALA A 14 -6.20 -26.47 -3.77
N ASP A 15 -7.19 -27.09 -3.11
CA ASP A 15 -8.03 -28.11 -3.72
C ASP A 15 -8.89 -27.52 -4.87
N ALA A 16 -9.46 -26.32 -4.68
CA ALA A 16 -10.20 -25.62 -5.73
C ALA A 16 -9.31 -25.22 -6.92
N ALA A 17 -8.08 -24.77 -6.66
CA ALA A 17 -7.13 -24.48 -7.73
C ALA A 17 -6.71 -25.74 -8.49
N ALA A 18 -6.56 -26.87 -7.80
CA ALA A 18 -6.25 -28.16 -8.40
C ALA A 18 -7.39 -28.72 -9.28
N SER A 19 -8.64 -28.42 -8.93
CA SER A 19 -9.82 -28.76 -9.75
C SER A 19 -10.10 -27.77 -10.88
N GLY A 20 -9.33 -26.68 -10.97
CA GLY A 20 -9.51 -25.63 -11.98
C GLY A 20 -10.62 -24.62 -11.66
N ASP A 21 -11.17 -24.64 -10.45
CA ASP A 21 -12.18 -23.69 -9.99
C ASP A 21 -11.52 -22.43 -9.39
N TYR A 22 -10.99 -21.60 -10.27
CA TYR A 22 -10.26 -20.39 -9.88
C TYR A 22 -11.14 -19.31 -9.25
N GLU A 23 -12.44 -19.28 -9.59
CA GLU A 23 -13.39 -18.36 -8.95
C GLU A 23 -13.57 -18.72 -7.47
N ARG A 24 -13.75 -20.02 -7.18
CA ARG A 24 -13.82 -20.50 -5.81
C ARG A 24 -12.51 -20.24 -5.05
N ALA A 25 -11.36 -20.45 -5.70
CA ALA A 25 -10.06 -20.16 -5.11
C ALA A 25 -9.87 -18.67 -4.81
N ALA A 26 -10.33 -17.77 -5.69
CA ALA A 26 -10.27 -16.32 -5.48
C ALA A 26 -11.10 -15.89 -4.25
N ILE A 27 -12.33 -16.41 -4.12
CA ILE A 27 -13.19 -16.14 -2.95
C ILE A 27 -12.50 -16.60 -1.66
N LEU A 28 -11.90 -17.79 -1.65
CA LEU A 28 -11.20 -18.33 -0.48
C LEU A 28 -9.95 -17.50 -0.12
N ARG A 29 -9.19 -17.06 -1.13
CA ARG A 29 -8.05 -16.14 -0.94
C ARG A 29 -8.49 -14.84 -0.26
N ASP A 30 -9.60 -14.26 -0.72
CA ASP A 30 -10.09 -13.00 -0.17
C ASP A 30 -10.59 -13.19 1.28
N GLN A 31 -11.19 -14.34 1.60
CA GLN A 31 -11.53 -14.73 2.97
C GLN A 31 -10.29 -14.88 3.88
N ILE A 32 -9.19 -15.46 3.36
CA ILE A 32 -7.92 -15.58 4.09
C ILE A 32 -7.33 -14.19 4.37
N HIS A 33 -7.34 -13.29 3.38
CA HIS A 33 -6.86 -11.92 3.58
C HIS A 33 -7.70 -11.15 4.61
N ALA A 34 -9.02 -11.32 4.57
CA ALA A 34 -9.95 -10.75 5.56
C ALA A 34 -9.62 -11.25 6.98
N ALA A 35 -9.45 -12.57 7.14
CA ALA A 35 -9.12 -13.19 8.42
C ALA A 35 -7.77 -12.73 8.99
N ARG A 36 -6.74 -12.59 8.15
CA ARG A 36 -5.39 -12.16 8.56
C ARG A 36 -5.31 -10.68 8.93
N ASN A 37 -6.07 -9.83 8.26
CA ASN A 37 -6.02 -8.37 8.43
C ASN A 37 -7.12 -7.80 9.34
N GLY A 38 -7.92 -8.66 9.99
CA GLY A 38 -9.01 -8.25 10.88
C GLY A 38 -10.15 -7.50 10.18
N GLY A 39 -10.30 -7.68 8.86
CA GLY A 39 -11.34 -7.04 8.05
C GLY A 39 -12.48 -7.99 7.76
N THR A 40 -13.71 -7.49 7.64
CA THR A 40 -14.83 -8.27 7.08
C THR A 40 -14.59 -8.55 5.60
N PRO A 41 -14.95 -9.74 5.07
CA PRO A 41 -14.92 -9.99 3.64
C PRO A 41 -15.87 -8.99 2.97
N VAL A 42 -15.31 -8.05 2.21
CA VAL A 42 -16.12 -7.15 1.39
C VAL A 42 -16.46 -7.95 0.13
N GLU A 43 -17.74 -8.21 -0.07
CA GLU A 43 -18.24 -8.53 -1.41
C GLU A 43 -17.85 -7.38 -2.33
N THR A 44 -16.94 -7.60 -3.28
CA THR A 44 -16.98 -7.04 -4.64
C THR A 44 -15.72 -7.48 -5.38
N GLY A 45 -15.91 -7.84 -6.65
CA GLY A 45 -14.90 -8.35 -7.54
C GLY A 45 -13.69 -7.42 -7.75
N SER A 46 -12.65 -8.06 -8.27
CA SER A 46 -11.47 -7.47 -8.91
C SER A 46 -10.52 -6.66 -8.00
N GLY A 47 -9.35 -7.27 -7.72
CA GLY A 47 -8.09 -6.53 -7.70
C GLY A 47 -7.55 -6.01 -6.36
N LEU A 48 -7.86 -6.66 -5.23
CA LEU A 48 -7.39 -6.21 -3.90
C LEU A 48 -5.96 -6.68 -3.53
N ALA A 49 -5.09 -6.99 -4.48
CA ALA A 49 -3.68 -7.24 -4.19
C ALA A 49 -2.94 -5.90 -4.07
N GLY A 50 -2.85 -5.37 -2.85
CA GLY A 50 -2.06 -4.17 -2.52
C GLY A 50 -2.85 -2.91 -2.16
N LEU A 51 -4.18 -2.96 -2.09
CA LEU A 51 -4.97 -1.81 -1.68
C LEU A 51 -5.23 -1.82 -0.17
N THR A 52 -4.47 -1.02 0.58
CA THR A 52 -4.73 -0.77 1.99
C THR A 52 -6.03 0.01 2.16
N ARG A 53 -6.92 -0.46 3.04
CA ARG A 53 -8.19 0.22 3.33
C ARG A 53 -7.93 1.64 3.84
N GLN A 54 -8.57 2.64 3.24
CA GLN A 54 -8.61 3.98 3.82
C GLN A 54 -9.38 3.93 5.14
N GLN A 55 -8.78 4.49 6.20
CA GLN A 55 -9.42 4.60 7.51
C GLN A 55 -10.29 5.88 7.55
N PRO A 56 -11.57 5.79 7.96
CA PRO A 56 -12.40 6.97 8.21
C PRO A 56 -11.72 7.87 9.25
N GLY A 57 -11.56 9.16 8.93
CA GLY A 57 -10.76 10.11 9.73
C GLY A 57 -9.38 10.43 9.15
N ALA A 58 -8.89 9.66 8.17
CA ALA A 58 -7.68 9.99 7.40
C ALA A 58 -7.94 10.94 6.21
N MET A 59 -9.17 11.42 6.01
CA MET A 59 -9.52 12.52 5.11
C MET A 59 -9.90 13.77 5.93
N GLY A 60 -9.10 14.08 6.93
CA GLY A 60 -9.18 15.35 7.66
C GLY A 60 -8.23 16.38 7.05
N LEU A 61 -8.57 17.65 7.14
CA LEU A 61 -7.67 18.79 6.87
C LEU A 61 -6.40 18.63 7.74
N GLY A 62 -5.37 17.94 7.23
CA GLY A 62 -4.21 17.51 8.03
C GLY A 62 -3.51 16.22 7.55
N THR A 63 -4.15 15.40 6.71
CA THR A 63 -3.53 14.20 6.11
C THR A 63 -2.90 14.42 4.74
N SER A 64 -2.99 15.65 4.22
CA SER A 64 -2.18 16.08 3.09
C SER A 64 -0.74 16.23 3.56
N GLN A 65 0.08 15.21 3.33
CA GLN A 65 1.54 15.33 3.41
C GLN A 65 1.97 16.34 2.34
N GLN A 66 2.00 17.64 2.69
CA GLN A 66 2.45 18.70 1.77
C GLN A 66 3.88 18.46 1.26
N ARG A 67 4.66 17.65 1.99
CA ARG A 67 5.99 17.19 1.60
C ARG A 67 6.09 15.68 1.82
N ALA A 68 6.55 14.97 0.81
CA ALA A 68 6.96 13.58 0.96
C ALA A 68 8.17 13.49 1.90
N GLU A 69 8.05 12.70 2.98
CA GLU A 69 9.20 12.36 3.81
C GLU A 69 10.07 11.33 3.08
N PRO A 70 11.40 11.54 3.05
CA PRO A 70 12.30 10.56 2.46
C PRO A 70 12.42 9.33 3.36
N PRO A 71 12.73 8.15 2.79
CA PRO A 71 12.86 6.92 3.57
C PRO A 71 14.04 6.99 4.56
N PRO A 72 14.05 6.18 5.63
CA PRO A 72 15.14 6.14 6.60
C PRO A 72 16.49 5.88 5.92
N GLY A 73 17.50 6.70 6.24
CA GLY A 73 18.84 6.59 5.66
C GLY A 73 19.03 7.29 4.31
N TRP A 74 18.01 7.94 3.76
CA TRP A 74 18.16 8.71 2.52
C TRP A 74 18.99 9.98 2.74
N VAL A 75 20.05 10.13 1.95
CA VAL A 75 20.89 11.33 1.94
C VAL A 75 20.57 12.14 0.69
N ARG A 76 20.17 13.40 0.87
CA ARG A 76 19.91 14.32 -0.24
C ARG A 76 21.19 14.54 -1.07
N PRO A 77 21.16 14.41 -2.41
CA PRO A 77 22.32 14.74 -3.23
C PRO A 77 22.64 16.23 -3.17
N LYS A 78 23.94 16.57 -3.19
CA LYS A 78 24.39 17.96 -3.25
C LYS A 78 23.94 18.57 -4.58
N LYS A 79 23.36 19.78 -4.54
CA LYS A 79 23.01 20.52 -5.76
C LYS A 79 24.29 20.77 -6.58
N PRO A 80 24.30 20.47 -7.89
CA PRO A 80 25.44 20.81 -8.74
C PRO A 80 25.61 22.33 -8.80
N ASP A 81 26.84 22.77 -9.09
CA ASP A 81 27.11 24.18 -9.32
C ASP A 81 26.17 24.69 -10.44
N PRO A 82 25.49 25.83 -10.26
CA PRO A 82 24.58 26.37 -11.28
C PRO A 82 25.29 26.72 -12.60
N MET A 83 26.62 26.69 -12.66
CA MET A 83 27.44 27.06 -13.81
C MET A 83 27.09 28.44 -14.37
N THR A 84 26.51 29.29 -13.53
CA THR A 84 26.15 30.66 -13.89
C THR A 84 27.20 31.62 -13.33
N ARG A 85 27.69 32.54 -14.18
CA ARG A 85 28.52 33.66 -13.72
C ARG A 85 27.66 34.56 -12.82
N GLY A 86 27.85 34.47 -11.52
CA GLY A 86 27.17 35.29 -10.52
C GLY A 86 27.46 36.78 -10.73
N THR A 87 26.57 37.50 -11.41
CA THR A 87 26.57 38.96 -11.38
C THR A 87 26.00 39.41 -10.04
N SER A 88 26.87 39.66 -9.06
CA SER A 88 26.47 40.30 -7.82
C SER A 88 25.91 41.69 -8.14
N ARG A 89 24.60 41.88 -7.96
CA ARG A 89 24.02 43.24 -7.93
C ARG A 89 24.54 43.91 -6.67
N ARG A 90 25.61 44.69 -6.80
CA ARG A 90 25.98 45.69 -5.79
C ARG A 90 24.75 46.55 -5.52
N LYS A 91 24.27 46.51 -4.28
CA LYS A 91 23.30 47.46 -3.75
C LYS A 91 23.87 48.85 -4.00
N ARG A 92 23.25 49.66 -4.87
CA ARG A 92 23.58 51.08 -4.96
C ARG A 92 23.10 51.75 -3.67
N ALA A 93 23.96 52.61 -3.14
CA ALA A 93 23.74 53.40 -1.93
C ALA A 93 22.48 54.28 -2.03
#